data_AF-A0A059CZX7-F1
#
_entry.id   AF-A0A059CZX7-F1
#
_cell.length_a   1.000
_cell.length_b   1.000
_cell.length_c   1.000
_cell.angle_alpha   90.00
_cell.angle_beta   90.00
_cell.angle_gamma   90.00
#
_symmetry.space_group_name_H-M   'P 1'
#
loop_
_entity.id
_entity.type
_entity.pdbx_description
1 polymer ?
#
loop_
_entity_poly.entity_id
_entity_poly.type
_entity_poly.pdbx_seq_one_letter_code
_entity_poly.pdbx_strand_id
1 'polypeptide(L)'
;DLSVNRLTGQVPDKIGDALDYMFLTNNSLTGAVPTWVTSRKQYLLWCLEKDLPCSAKAQYSSLFINCGGNKTIIDGNQYEEDTRLNGPSFFSTSSFWPEQWASSTTGVYMGNDDNDYTAEYPYIMNVNGTGLYQTARLSPWSIRYYGLCMMKGRYKVRLHFAELQFPDDETYNSLGKRIFDVSIQGNQVLKDFNIAEEAGGVGTRIDKDFDDIYVTGSTLEIHLYWSGKGTTAIPDRGIYGPLICGIAVTPIGGSTGLSVGAITGIVVALVVLLVLIILVLWLRGFLDFRDIEDRELHGLDIQIGHFTLRQIKAATGNFNSVNKIGEGGFGPVYK
;
A
#
# COMPACT_ATOMS: atom_id res chain seq x y z
N ASP A 1 9.09 35.46 3.88
CA ASP A 1 8.19 34.27 3.84
C ASP A 1 6.84 34.71 3.28
N LEU A 2 6.36 34.10 2.21
CA LEU A 2 5.02 34.34 1.64
C LEU A 2 4.14 33.09 1.73
N SER A 3 4.52 32.10 2.54
CA SER A 3 3.76 30.87 2.73
C SER A 3 2.43 31.14 3.43
N VAL A 4 1.46 30.24 3.25
CA VAL A 4 0.18 30.27 3.97
C VAL A 4 -0.58 31.58 3.72
N ASN A 5 -0.60 32.00 2.46
CA ASN A 5 -1.42 33.10 2.02
C ASN A 5 -2.45 32.59 1.01
N ARG A 6 -3.37 33.46 0.59
CA ARG A 6 -4.30 33.19 -0.50
C ARG A 6 -3.77 33.77 -1.81
N LEU A 7 -2.45 33.75 -2.01
CA LEU A 7 -1.86 34.29 -3.23
C LEU A 7 -2.28 33.42 -4.42
N THR A 8 -2.68 34.09 -5.49
CA THR A 8 -3.12 33.48 -6.74
C THR A 8 -2.35 34.10 -7.90
N GLY A 9 -2.34 33.40 -9.04
CA GLY A 9 -1.65 33.87 -10.24
C GLY A 9 -0.23 33.34 -10.34
N GLN A 10 0.54 33.90 -11.27
CA GLN A 10 1.85 33.37 -11.64
C GLN A 10 2.98 33.88 -10.75
N VAL A 11 3.97 33.02 -10.50
CA VAL A 11 5.23 33.45 -9.89
C VAL A 11 5.97 34.32 -10.93
N PRO A 12 6.39 35.55 -10.58
CA PRO A 12 7.07 36.41 -11.54
C PRO A 12 8.36 35.81 -12.10
N ASP A 13 8.65 36.10 -13.38
CA ASP A 13 9.89 35.68 -14.05
C ASP A 13 11.15 36.40 -13.53
N LYS A 14 10.98 37.41 -12.68
CA LYS A 14 12.07 38.12 -11.99
C LYS A 14 11.67 38.36 -10.54
N ILE A 15 12.53 37.94 -9.63
CA ILE A 15 12.51 38.27 -8.20
C ILE A 15 13.85 38.93 -7.87
N GLY A 16 13.84 39.94 -7.00
CA GLY A 16 14.99 40.80 -6.75
C GLY A 16 16.26 40.03 -6.35
N ASP A 17 17.43 40.64 -6.61
CA ASP A 17 18.74 39.97 -6.58
C ASP A 17 19.28 39.66 -5.17
N ALA A 18 18.59 40.10 -4.10
CA ALA A 18 19.06 40.01 -2.71
C ALA A 18 18.21 39.05 -1.84
N LEU A 19 17.90 37.87 -2.37
CA LEU A 19 16.99 36.93 -1.71
C LEU A 19 17.66 35.58 -1.44
N ASP A 20 17.84 35.25 -0.16
CA ASP A 20 18.43 33.97 0.27
C ASP A 20 17.42 32.82 0.22
N TYR A 21 16.22 33.06 0.76
CA TYR A 21 15.15 32.06 0.83
C TYR A 21 13.79 32.66 0.46
N MET A 22 13.05 31.97 -0.42
CA MET A 22 11.64 32.26 -0.71
C MET A 22 10.79 31.05 -0.36
N PHE A 23 9.88 31.23 0.59
CA PHE A 23 8.88 30.23 0.91
C PHE A 23 7.54 30.66 0.30
N LEU A 24 6.96 29.79 -0.54
CA LEU A 24 5.70 30.00 -1.25
C LEU A 24 4.67 28.93 -0.93
N THR A 25 4.96 28.06 0.05
CA THR A 25 4.15 26.89 0.38
C THR A 25 2.73 27.29 0.78
N ASN A 26 1.74 26.45 0.46
CA ASN A 26 0.34 26.66 0.84
C ASN A 26 -0.25 27.99 0.31
N ASN A 27 -0.05 28.24 -0.99
CA ASN A 27 -0.71 29.28 -1.77
C ASN A 27 -1.49 28.63 -2.94
N SER A 28 -2.26 29.42 -3.69
CA SER A 28 -3.02 28.98 -4.87
C SER A 28 -2.40 29.53 -6.16
N LEU A 29 -1.08 29.42 -6.27
CA LEU A 29 -0.31 29.90 -7.42
C LEU A 29 -0.61 29.04 -8.67
N THR A 30 -0.57 29.67 -9.84
CA THR A 30 -0.88 29.08 -11.13
C THR A 30 0.19 29.44 -12.17
N GLY A 31 0.11 28.87 -13.37
CA GLY A 31 1.08 29.14 -14.44
C GLY A 31 2.35 28.29 -14.38
N ALA A 32 3.32 28.64 -15.22
CA ALA A 32 4.57 27.90 -15.33
C ALA A 32 5.51 28.22 -14.16
N VAL A 33 6.29 27.22 -13.73
CA VAL A 33 7.37 27.44 -12.78
C VAL A 33 8.47 28.25 -13.48
N PRO A 34 8.88 29.42 -12.93
CA PRO A 34 9.85 30.29 -13.60
C PRO A 34 11.20 29.62 -13.86
N THR A 35 11.87 30.03 -14.93
CA THR A 35 13.15 29.43 -15.36
C THR A 35 14.28 29.61 -14.35
N TRP A 36 14.26 30.68 -13.55
CA TRP A 36 15.24 30.90 -12.49
C TRP A 36 15.10 29.91 -11.32
N VAL A 37 13.94 29.24 -11.18
CA VAL A 37 13.73 28.13 -10.24
C VAL A 37 14.25 26.82 -10.83
N THR A 38 13.90 26.52 -12.09
CA THR A 38 14.21 25.24 -12.74
C THR A 38 15.66 25.13 -13.23
N SER A 39 16.28 26.24 -13.62
CA SER A 39 17.68 26.29 -14.09
C SER A 39 18.70 25.90 -13.02
N ARG A 40 18.37 26.04 -11.73
CA ARG A 40 19.29 25.70 -10.64
C ARG A 40 19.31 24.20 -10.30
N LYS A 41 18.31 23.41 -10.69
CA LYS A 41 18.20 21.98 -10.30
C LYS A 41 17.45 21.12 -11.34
N GLN A 42 18.10 20.82 -12.47
CA GLN A 42 17.53 20.00 -13.56
C GLN A 42 17.02 18.62 -13.11
N TYR A 43 17.59 18.03 -12.05
CA TYR A 43 17.19 16.70 -11.54
C TYR A 43 15.89 16.67 -10.73
N LEU A 44 15.29 17.83 -10.41
CA LEU A 44 14.07 17.95 -9.59
C LEU A 44 12.81 18.24 -10.44
N LEU A 45 12.88 18.14 -11.76
CA LEU A 45 11.74 18.46 -12.63
C LEU A 45 10.51 17.58 -12.32
N TRP A 46 10.73 16.31 -11.99
CA TRP A 46 9.65 15.37 -11.69
C TRP A 46 8.97 15.67 -10.34
N CYS A 47 9.67 16.26 -9.36
CA CYS A 47 9.05 16.61 -8.07
C CYS A 47 8.14 17.84 -8.16
N LEU A 48 8.15 18.53 -9.30
CA LEU A 48 7.22 19.61 -9.63
C LEU A 48 5.94 19.08 -10.27
N GLU A 49 5.91 17.80 -10.66
CA GLU A 49 4.70 17.19 -11.18
C GLU A 49 3.66 17.02 -10.08
N LYS A 50 2.44 17.44 -10.39
CA LYS A 50 1.33 17.31 -9.47
C LYS A 50 1.12 15.83 -9.10
N ASP A 51 0.93 15.57 -7.81
CA ASP A 51 0.67 14.25 -7.24
C ASP A 51 1.87 13.26 -7.31
N LEU A 52 3.06 13.73 -7.71
CA LEU A 52 4.31 12.95 -7.79
C LEU A 52 4.10 11.57 -8.47
N PRO A 53 3.66 11.54 -9.74
CA PRO A 53 3.27 10.29 -10.39
C PRO A 53 4.46 9.34 -10.50
N CYS A 54 4.22 8.06 -10.25
CA CYS A 54 5.24 7.03 -10.44
C CYS A 54 5.52 6.88 -11.95
N SER A 55 6.78 7.11 -12.36
CA SER A 55 7.18 6.96 -13.77
C SER A 55 7.12 5.51 -14.26
N ALA A 56 7.13 4.55 -13.34
CA ALA A 56 7.01 3.12 -13.59
C ALA A 56 5.67 2.56 -13.10
N LYS A 57 5.43 1.26 -13.30
CA LYS A 57 4.30 0.58 -12.66
C LYS A 57 4.50 0.61 -11.15
N ALA A 58 3.46 0.95 -10.39
CA ALA A 58 3.48 0.91 -8.93
C ALA A 58 3.87 -0.48 -8.40
N GLN A 59 4.76 -0.53 -7.41
CA GLN A 59 5.41 -1.77 -6.95
C GLN A 59 5.34 -1.96 -5.44
N TYR A 60 5.10 -0.90 -4.67
CA TYR A 60 5.18 -0.97 -3.22
C TYR A 60 3.82 -1.21 -2.57
N SER A 61 3.72 -2.30 -1.83
CA SER A 61 2.53 -2.66 -1.03
C SER A 61 2.64 -2.20 0.42
N SER A 62 3.82 -1.80 0.87
CA SER A 62 4.09 -1.32 2.24
C SER A 62 5.26 -0.33 2.23
N LEU A 63 5.33 0.52 3.23
CA LEU A 63 6.39 1.52 3.39
C LEU A 63 6.70 1.71 4.88
N PHE A 64 7.98 1.75 5.22
CA PHE A 64 8.46 1.93 6.59
C PHE A 64 9.63 2.92 6.59
N ILE A 65 9.53 4.01 7.35
CA ILE A 65 10.52 5.11 7.36
C ILE A 65 10.93 5.40 8.81
N ASN A 66 12.24 5.38 9.09
CA ASN A 66 12.81 5.83 10.35
C ASN A 66 13.17 7.32 10.24
N CYS A 67 12.25 8.18 10.67
CA CYS A 67 12.33 9.62 10.44
C CYS A 67 13.46 10.24 11.28
N GLY A 68 14.44 10.86 10.61
CA GLY A 68 15.62 11.41 11.28
C GLY A 68 16.67 10.36 11.69
N GLY A 69 16.48 9.08 11.34
CA GLY A 69 17.30 7.98 11.83
C GLY A 69 17.85 7.07 10.73
N ASN A 70 18.86 6.27 11.09
CA ASN A 70 19.46 5.26 10.21
C ASN A 70 18.50 4.10 9.91
N LYS A 71 18.80 3.35 8.84
CA LYS A 71 18.07 2.12 8.49
C LYS A 71 18.08 1.14 9.67
N THR A 72 16.92 0.59 10.01
CA THR A 72 16.76 -0.31 11.16
C THR A 72 15.69 -1.37 10.92
N ILE A 73 15.65 -2.41 11.75
CA ILE A 73 14.65 -3.49 11.68
C ILE A 73 13.87 -3.52 12.98
N ILE A 74 12.55 -3.36 12.89
CA ILE A 74 11.66 -3.30 14.05
C ILE A 74 10.44 -4.16 13.77
N ASP A 75 10.14 -5.09 14.67
CA ASP A 75 9.06 -6.08 14.55
C ASP A 75 9.08 -6.85 13.21
N GLY A 76 10.28 -7.15 12.72
CA GLY A 76 10.49 -7.87 11.45
C GLY A 76 10.33 -7.02 10.18
N ASN A 77 9.99 -5.73 10.31
CA ASN A 77 9.91 -4.80 9.19
C ASN A 77 11.19 -3.97 9.08
N GLN A 78 11.71 -3.80 7.85
CA GLN A 78 12.85 -2.94 7.59
C GLN A 78 12.38 -1.51 7.38
N TYR A 79 12.79 -0.61 8.27
CA TYR A 79 12.58 0.83 8.15
C TYR A 79 13.73 1.46 7.37
N GLU A 80 13.41 2.16 6.31
CA GLU A 80 14.37 2.90 5.51
C GLU A 80 14.88 4.13 6.28
N GLU A 81 16.15 4.49 6.03
CA GLU A 81 16.80 5.62 6.68
C GLU A 81 16.23 6.96 6.22
N ASP A 82 16.14 7.94 7.11
CA ASP A 82 15.94 9.35 6.76
C ASP A 82 16.98 10.19 7.50
N THR A 83 18.21 10.17 6.98
CA THR A 83 19.40 10.76 7.63
C THR A 83 19.89 12.04 6.96
N ARG A 84 19.28 12.45 5.84
CA ARG A 84 19.76 13.62 5.10
C ARG A 84 19.59 14.87 5.94
N LEU A 85 20.69 15.62 6.07
CA LEU A 85 20.70 16.94 6.70
C LEU A 85 19.85 17.87 5.85
N ASN A 86 18.70 18.23 6.39
CA ASN A 86 17.77 19.14 5.74
C ASN A 86 18.14 20.57 6.12
N GLY A 87 18.03 21.49 5.16
CA GLY A 87 18.15 22.92 5.42
C GLY A 87 16.77 23.60 5.42
N PRO A 88 16.75 24.93 5.34
CA PRO A 88 15.52 25.72 5.37
C PRO A 88 14.43 25.31 4.38
N SER A 89 14.82 24.78 3.21
CA SER A 89 13.92 24.19 2.23
C SER A 89 14.60 23.02 1.57
N PHE A 90 14.11 21.81 1.78
CA PHE A 90 14.71 20.62 1.20
C PHE A 90 13.65 19.65 0.66
N PHE A 91 13.99 19.00 -0.44
CA PHE A 91 13.25 17.85 -0.97
C PHE A 91 14.24 16.71 -1.09
N SER A 92 13.98 15.62 -0.36
CA SER A 92 14.82 14.44 -0.29
C SER A 92 14.07 13.23 -0.81
N THR A 93 14.78 12.29 -1.41
CA THR A 93 14.23 10.99 -1.78
C THR A 93 15.06 9.86 -1.22
N SER A 94 14.44 8.68 -1.10
CA SER A 94 15.14 7.45 -0.75
C SER A 94 16.27 7.17 -1.74
N SER A 95 17.40 6.68 -1.25
CA SER A 95 18.64 6.52 -2.04
C SER A 95 18.61 5.44 -3.13
N PHE A 96 17.55 4.62 -3.22
CA PHE A 96 17.42 3.54 -4.19
C PHE A 96 16.36 3.84 -5.26
N TRP A 97 16.65 3.46 -6.51
CA TRP A 97 15.70 3.48 -7.63
C TRP A 97 14.96 2.13 -7.74
N PRO A 98 13.63 2.11 -7.93
CA PRO A 98 12.73 3.26 -7.86
C PRO A 98 12.60 3.79 -6.43
N GLU A 99 12.42 5.11 -6.30
CA GLU A 99 12.29 5.74 -5.00
C GLU A 99 11.04 5.23 -4.28
N GLN A 100 11.22 4.75 -3.05
CA GLN A 100 10.12 4.25 -2.21
C GLN A 100 9.39 5.38 -1.49
N TRP A 101 10.13 6.43 -1.14
CA TRP A 101 9.59 7.56 -0.43
C TRP A 101 10.37 8.83 -0.72
N ALA A 102 9.72 9.97 -0.45
CA ALA A 102 10.33 11.29 -0.46
C ALA A 102 9.87 12.10 0.74
N SER A 103 10.65 13.10 1.13
CA SER A 103 10.27 14.08 2.14
C SER A 103 10.49 15.51 1.63
N SER A 104 9.66 16.42 2.12
CA SER A 104 9.80 17.85 1.88
C SER A 104 9.67 18.60 3.20
N THR A 105 10.66 19.42 3.52
CA THR A 105 10.69 20.25 4.73
C THR A 105 10.79 21.72 4.37
N THR A 106 10.17 22.59 5.18
CA THR A 106 10.24 24.04 4.97
C THR A 106 10.26 24.81 6.28
N GLY A 107 11.07 25.87 6.31
CA GLY A 107 11.09 26.90 7.34
C GLY A 107 12.48 27.14 7.90
N VAL A 108 12.65 28.32 8.51
CA VAL A 108 13.83 28.70 9.30
C VAL A 108 13.38 28.91 10.75
N TYR A 109 14.16 28.42 11.70
CA TYR A 109 13.89 28.65 13.11
C TYR A 109 14.19 30.10 13.49
N MET A 110 13.25 30.75 14.18
CA MET A 110 13.41 32.14 14.56
C MET A 110 14.57 32.31 15.55
N GLY A 111 15.60 33.06 15.14
CA GLY A 111 16.73 33.42 15.99
C GLY A 111 17.79 32.33 16.12
N ASN A 112 17.73 31.27 15.31
CA ASN A 112 18.75 30.23 15.26
C ASN A 112 18.79 29.57 13.87
N ASP A 113 19.68 30.07 13.01
CA ASP A 113 19.79 29.64 11.62
C ASP A 113 20.57 28.31 11.48
N ASP A 114 21.28 27.88 12.53
CA ASP A 114 22.14 26.69 12.56
C ASP A 114 21.49 25.47 13.25
N ASN A 115 20.20 25.57 13.63
CA ASN A 115 19.52 24.46 14.29
C ASN A 115 19.38 23.23 13.39
N ASP A 116 19.57 22.06 13.99
CA ASP A 116 19.37 20.79 13.31
C ASP A 116 17.88 20.58 12.98
N TYR A 117 17.63 19.86 11.89
CA TYR A 117 16.30 19.42 11.46
C TYR A 117 16.06 17.96 11.89
N THR A 118 16.83 17.50 12.87
CA THR A 118 16.81 16.16 13.44
C THR A 118 16.90 16.29 14.96
N ALA A 119 16.07 15.54 15.69
CA ALA A 119 16.19 15.37 17.13
C ALA A 119 16.76 13.99 17.40
N GLU A 120 17.66 13.90 18.37
CA GLU A 120 18.19 12.63 18.87
C GLU A 120 17.98 12.49 20.38
N TYR A 121 17.74 11.26 20.80
CA TYR A 121 17.52 10.83 22.17
C TYR A 121 18.82 10.32 22.82
N PRO A 122 19.25 10.79 24.01
CA PRO A 122 18.96 12.07 24.65
C PRO A 122 20.20 12.96 24.80
N TYR A 123 20.01 14.27 24.65
CA TYR A 123 20.78 15.27 25.40
C TYR A 123 20.35 15.33 26.89
N ILE A 124 19.17 14.78 27.27
CA ILE A 124 18.63 14.79 28.65
C ILE A 124 18.06 13.39 29.04
N MET A 125 18.73 12.73 30.00
CA MET A 125 18.60 11.31 30.36
C MET A 125 17.20 10.82 30.82
N ASN A 126 16.98 9.51 30.62
CA ASN A 126 15.99 8.60 31.25
C ASN A 126 14.61 8.36 30.59
N VAL A 127 14.62 7.68 29.45
CA VAL A 127 13.50 7.02 28.76
C VAL A 127 13.93 5.63 28.27
N ASN A 128 13.00 4.69 28.38
CA ASN A 128 12.98 3.39 27.69
C ASN A 128 12.84 3.54 26.15
N GLY A 129 13.73 4.31 25.50
CA GLY A 129 13.71 4.55 24.05
C GLY A 129 14.51 3.51 23.28
N THR A 130 13.88 2.41 22.88
CA THR A 130 14.49 1.42 21.96
C THR A 130 13.84 1.53 20.57
N GLY A 131 14.65 1.57 19.51
CA GLY A 131 14.15 1.55 18.13
C GLY A 131 13.82 2.94 17.56
N LEU A 132 12.65 3.12 16.93
CA LEU A 132 12.27 4.34 16.18
C LEU A 132 12.26 5.61 17.04
N TYR A 133 12.09 5.51 18.35
CA TYR A 133 11.93 6.66 19.25
C TYR A 133 13.25 7.26 19.71
N GLN A 134 14.36 6.86 19.08
CA GLN A 134 15.68 7.42 19.36
C GLN A 134 15.96 8.68 18.54
N THR A 135 15.30 8.83 17.41
CA THR A 135 15.47 9.97 16.51
C THR A 135 14.12 10.48 16.06
N ALA A 136 14.07 11.74 15.67
CA ALA A 136 12.89 12.30 15.02
C ALA A 136 13.27 13.34 13.99
N ARG A 137 12.48 13.42 12.93
CA ARG A 137 12.53 14.53 11.97
C ARG A 137 11.74 15.71 12.51
N LEU A 138 12.29 16.92 12.37
CA LEU A 138 11.63 18.18 12.74
C LEU A 138 11.79 19.25 11.66
N SER A 139 10.85 20.20 11.64
CA SER A 139 10.90 21.37 10.77
C SER A 139 10.09 22.51 11.37
N PRO A 140 10.47 23.78 11.15
CA PRO A 140 9.75 24.92 11.74
C PRO A 140 8.30 25.04 11.28
N TRP A 141 8.03 24.86 9.98
CA TRP A 141 6.69 25.07 9.41
C TRP A 141 5.99 23.80 8.99
N SER A 142 6.67 22.94 8.22
CA SER A 142 6.00 21.84 7.54
C SER A 142 6.96 20.70 7.25
N ILE A 143 6.49 19.48 7.46
CA ILE A 143 7.11 18.25 6.98
C ILE A 143 6.07 17.51 6.14
N ARG A 144 6.40 17.19 4.90
CA ARG A 144 5.65 16.25 4.09
C ARG A 144 6.46 14.99 3.88
N TYR A 145 5.82 13.85 4.03
CA TYR A 145 6.32 12.57 3.57
C TYR A 145 5.42 12.05 2.47
N TYR A 146 6.05 11.47 1.45
CA TYR A 146 5.39 10.86 0.33
C TYR A 146 5.81 9.40 0.26
N GLY A 147 4.85 8.48 0.29
CA GLY A 147 5.08 7.12 -0.19
C GLY A 147 4.94 7.11 -1.70
N LEU A 148 6.03 6.81 -2.41
CA LEU A 148 6.09 6.85 -3.87
C LEU A 148 5.84 5.47 -4.45
N CYS A 149 5.33 5.42 -5.69
CA CYS A 149 5.08 4.17 -6.42
C CYS A 149 4.26 3.12 -5.63
N MET A 150 3.37 3.59 -4.76
CA MET A 150 2.46 2.79 -3.95
C MET A 150 1.36 2.18 -4.82
N MET A 151 1.01 0.91 -4.57
CA MET A 151 -0.11 0.27 -5.25
C MET A 151 -1.44 0.97 -4.90
N LYS A 152 -2.40 0.94 -5.82
CA LYS A 152 -3.75 1.42 -5.53
C LYS A 152 -4.41 0.49 -4.53
N GLY A 153 -4.95 1.04 -3.46
CA GLY A 153 -5.54 0.23 -2.40
C GLY A 153 -5.86 1.01 -1.15
N ARG A 154 -6.37 0.29 -0.16
CA ARG A 154 -6.61 0.79 1.19
C ARG A 154 -5.43 0.42 2.07
N TYR A 155 -5.02 1.34 2.92
CA TYR A 155 -3.85 1.22 3.76
C TYR A 155 -4.17 1.60 5.20
N LYS A 156 -3.46 0.95 6.11
CA LYS A 156 -3.31 1.37 7.49
C LYS A 156 -2.02 2.17 7.57
N VAL A 157 -2.14 3.42 8.01
CA VAL A 157 -1.02 4.32 8.26
C VAL A 157 -0.84 4.45 9.76
N ARG A 158 0.33 4.08 10.27
CA ARG A 158 0.77 4.29 11.64
C ARG A 158 1.83 5.37 11.67
N LEU A 159 1.62 6.39 12.49
CA LEU A 159 2.57 7.46 12.74
C LEU A 159 3.13 7.32 14.15
N HIS A 160 4.45 7.35 14.26
CA HIS A 160 5.18 7.17 15.51
C HIS A 160 5.69 8.52 16.03
N PHE A 161 5.38 8.82 17.30
CA PHE A 161 5.76 10.09 17.94
C PHE A 161 6.37 9.87 19.33
N ALA A 162 7.29 10.75 19.71
CA ALA A 162 7.75 10.97 21.07
C ALA A 162 8.27 12.41 21.16
N GLU A 163 7.97 13.14 22.24
CA GLU A 163 8.55 14.48 22.42
C GLU A 163 9.99 14.35 22.90
N LEU A 164 10.95 14.75 22.06
CA LEU A 164 12.39 14.54 22.28
C LEU A 164 13.16 15.83 22.56
N GLN A 165 12.52 16.99 22.56
CA GLN A 165 13.21 18.29 22.61
C GLN A 165 12.88 19.10 23.85
N PHE A 166 11.64 19.07 24.32
CA PHE A 166 11.25 19.72 25.57
C PHE A 166 11.62 18.83 26.76
N PRO A 167 12.44 19.27 27.73
CA PRO A 167 12.74 18.46 28.91
C PRO A 167 11.54 18.40 29.86
N ASP A 168 11.48 17.34 30.66
CA ASP A 168 10.55 17.21 31.79
C ASP A 168 11.32 17.37 33.10
N ASP A 169 11.75 18.61 33.36
CA ASP A 169 12.48 19.00 34.56
C ASP A 169 11.68 19.99 35.42
N GLU A 170 12.15 20.24 36.64
CA GLU A 170 11.53 21.23 37.54
C GLU A 170 11.81 22.69 37.12
N THR A 171 12.36 22.92 35.93
CA THR A 171 12.68 24.27 35.44
C THR A 171 11.57 24.82 34.55
N TYR A 172 11.70 26.07 34.10
CA TYR A 172 10.75 26.66 33.16
C TYR A 172 10.75 25.96 31.78
N ASN A 173 11.77 25.16 31.49
CA ASN A 173 11.91 24.46 30.22
C ASN A 173 10.81 23.42 29.99
N SER A 174 10.28 22.81 31.06
CA SER A 174 9.17 21.86 31.01
C SER A 174 7.81 22.48 30.68
N LEU A 175 7.71 23.82 30.68
CA LEU A 175 6.50 24.53 30.25
C LEU A 175 6.35 24.57 28.72
N GLY A 176 7.37 24.13 27.98
CA GLY A 176 7.35 24.11 26.54
C GLY A 176 6.31 23.14 25.98
N LYS A 177 5.56 23.59 24.96
CA LYS A 177 4.52 22.79 24.30
C LYS A 177 4.74 22.75 22.81
N ARG A 178 4.78 21.54 22.24
CA ARG A 178 4.75 21.32 20.79
C ARG A 178 3.33 21.05 20.35
N ILE A 179 2.82 21.86 19.42
CA ILE A 179 1.45 21.72 18.91
C ILE A 179 1.47 21.86 17.40
N PHE A 180 0.95 20.88 16.67
CA PHE A 180 0.86 20.91 15.21
C PHE A 180 -0.33 20.11 14.70
N ASP A 181 -0.65 20.28 13.42
CA ASP A 181 -1.72 19.53 12.74
C ASP A 181 -1.11 18.40 11.90
N VAL A 182 -1.86 17.31 11.71
CA VAL A 182 -1.48 16.22 10.83
C VAL A 182 -2.60 15.95 9.84
N SER A 183 -2.24 15.82 8.57
CA SER A 183 -3.13 15.47 7.48
C SER A 183 -2.58 14.30 6.67
N ILE A 184 -3.47 13.44 6.20
CA ILE A 184 -3.15 12.29 5.34
C ILE A 184 -4.06 12.39 4.12
N GLN A 185 -3.48 12.30 2.91
CA GLN A 185 -4.21 12.52 1.65
C GLN A 185 -5.01 13.84 1.62
N GLY A 186 -4.48 14.90 2.23
CA GLY A 186 -5.14 16.21 2.33
C GLY A 186 -6.28 16.29 3.36
N ASN A 187 -6.65 15.19 4.03
CA ASN A 187 -7.64 15.19 5.10
C ASN A 187 -6.93 15.41 6.44
N GLN A 188 -7.33 16.42 7.20
CA GLN A 188 -6.79 16.65 8.54
C GLN A 188 -7.28 15.55 9.50
N VAL A 189 -6.35 14.73 9.97
CA VAL A 189 -6.61 13.59 10.86
C VAL A 189 -6.29 13.88 12.32
N LEU A 190 -5.38 14.82 12.57
CA LEU A 190 -5.10 15.35 13.91
C LEU A 190 -5.09 16.87 13.86
N LYS A 191 -5.69 17.50 14.86
CA LYS A 191 -5.75 18.95 15.02
C LYS A 191 -5.21 19.35 16.38
N ASP A 192 -4.39 20.39 16.42
CA ASP A 192 -3.78 20.91 17.64
C ASP A 192 -3.10 19.78 18.45
N PHE A 193 -2.45 18.85 17.76
CA PHE A 193 -1.87 17.66 18.34
C PHE A 193 -0.64 18.02 19.17
N ASN A 194 -0.72 17.70 20.47
CA ASN A 194 0.37 17.83 21.42
C ASN A 194 0.88 16.44 21.82
N ILE A 195 2.10 16.11 21.39
CA ILE A 195 2.69 14.79 21.60
C ILE A 195 2.78 14.45 23.09
N ALA A 196 3.32 15.36 23.91
CA ALA A 196 3.57 15.11 25.32
C ALA A 196 2.27 14.94 26.12
N GLU A 197 1.26 15.77 25.84
CA GLU A 197 -0.06 15.66 26.50
C GLU A 197 -0.76 14.34 26.14
N GLU A 198 -0.71 13.93 24.87
CA GLU A 198 -1.35 12.71 24.39
C GLU A 198 -0.60 11.44 24.83
N ALA A 199 0.73 11.48 24.88
CA ALA A 199 1.56 10.36 25.32
C ALA A 199 1.58 10.19 26.85
N GLY A 200 1.10 11.18 27.61
CA GLY A 200 1.15 11.19 29.08
C GLY A 200 2.49 11.62 29.66
N GLY A 201 3.32 12.31 28.87
CA GLY A 201 4.61 12.85 29.28
C GLY A 201 5.59 13.02 28.12
N VAL A 202 6.61 13.84 28.34
CA VAL A 202 7.77 13.97 27.44
C VAL A 202 8.51 12.64 27.36
N GLY A 203 9.13 12.35 26.22
CA GLY A 203 9.90 11.12 26.01
C GLY A 203 9.04 9.85 25.95
N THR A 204 7.75 9.94 26.25
CA THR A 204 6.86 8.79 26.18
C THR A 204 6.44 8.57 24.73
N ARG A 205 6.58 7.32 24.26
CA ARG A 205 6.19 6.94 22.90
C ARG A 205 4.67 6.89 22.74
N ILE A 206 4.18 7.34 21.60
CA ILE A 206 2.78 7.19 21.20
C ILE A 206 2.65 6.88 19.71
N ASP A 207 1.79 5.90 19.41
CA ASP A 207 1.41 5.51 18.07
C ASP A 207 0.02 6.04 17.72
N LYS A 208 -0.13 6.60 16.53
CA LYS A 208 -1.44 6.97 15.97
C LYS A 208 -1.72 6.14 14.73
N ASP A 209 -2.71 5.27 14.83
CA ASP A 209 -3.18 4.38 13.77
C ASP A 209 -4.35 5.02 13.03
N PHE A 210 -4.24 5.07 11.70
CA PHE A 210 -5.27 5.54 10.78
C PHE A 210 -5.57 4.45 9.77
N ASP A 211 -6.74 3.85 9.89
CA ASP A 211 -7.23 2.82 8.97
C ASP A 211 -7.97 3.46 7.78
N ASP A 212 -8.18 2.66 6.74
CA ASP A 212 -8.96 3.02 5.54
C ASP A 212 -8.42 4.20 4.72
N ILE A 213 -7.10 4.43 4.74
CA ILE A 213 -6.47 5.44 3.89
C ILE A 213 -6.40 4.93 2.45
N TYR A 214 -7.10 5.59 1.53
CA TYR A 214 -7.18 5.17 0.14
C TYR A 214 -6.16 5.89 -0.75
N VAL A 215 -5.31 5.12 -1.42
CA VAL A 215 -4.36 5.62 -2.44
C VAL A 215 -5.01 5.50 -3.82
N THR A 216 -5.39 6.64 -4.41
CA THR A 216 -6.08 6.72 -5.73
C THR A 216 -5.11 6.63 -6.91
N GLY A 217 -3.93 7.24 -6.76
CA GLY A 217 -2.87 7.32 -7.76
C GLY A 217 -1.76 6.32 -7.48
N SER A 218 -0.54 6.82 -7.31
CA SER A 218 0.65 6.04 -6.94
C SER A 218 1.36 6.63 -5.72
N THR A 219 0.76 7.62 -5.08
CA THR A 219 1.43 8.44 -4.07
C THR A 219 0.55 8.54 -2.85
N LEU A 220 1.15 8.25 -1.69
CA LEU A 220 0.55 8.48 -0.39
C LEU A 220 1.16 9.75 0.21
N GLU A 221 0.36 10.76 0.55
CA GLU A 221 0.84 11.99 1.19
C GLU A 221 0.50 12.01 2.69
N ILE A 222 1.50 12.30 3.52
CA ILE A 222 1.37 12.64 4.93
C ILE A 222 1.97 14.03 5.12
N HIS A 223 1.21 14.95 5.70
CA HIS A 223 1.62 16.34 5.89
C HIS A 223 1.41 16.76 7.33
N LEU A 224 2.50 17.11 7.99
CA LEU A 224 2.55 17.66 9.34
C LEU A 224 2.82 19.15 9.23
N TYR A 225 1.98 19.96 9.86
CA TYR A 225 1.96 21.40 9.66
C TYR A 225 1.86 22.17 10.98
N TRP A 226 2.71 23.18 11.14
CA TRP A 226 2.66 24.08 12.26
C TRP A 226 1.81 25.31 11.98
N SER A 227 0.73 25.47 12.72
CA SER A 227 -0.20 26.60 12.60
C SER A 227 0.18 27.81 13.47
N GLY A 228 1.40 27.85 14.02
CA GLY A 228 1.86 28.94 14.89
C GLY A 228 1.49 28.77 16.37
N LYS A 229 1.05 27.59 16.79
CA LYS A 229 0.62 27.29 18.18
C LYS A 229 1.70 26.60 18.99
N GLY A 230 1.63 26.72 20.31
CA GLY A 230 2.64 26.17 21.22
C GLY A 230 3.78 27.16 21.49
N THR A 231 4.91 26.64 21.94
CA THR A 231 6.03 27.44 22.41
C THR A 231 7.11 27.57 21.35
N THR A 232 7.70 28.76 21.22
CA THR A 232 8.73 29.06 20.21
C THR A 232 10.09 29.47 20.79
N ALA A 233 10.15 29.74 22.09
CA ALA A 233 11.29 30.35 22.77
C ALA A 233 11.71 29.62 24.06
N ILE A 234 11.25 28.39 24.25
CA ILE A 234 11.60 27.50 25.36
C ILE A 234 11.94 26.15 24.72
N PRO A 235 12.88 25.34 25.25
CA PRO A 235 13.93 25.77 26.19
C PRO A 235 14.85 26.84 25.60
N ASP A 236 15.15 26.70 24.31
CA ASP A 236 15.88 27.68 23.52
C ASP A 236 14.96 28.34 22.48
N ARG A 237 15.38 29.49 21.95
CA ARG A 237 14.73 30.05 20.77
C ARG A 237 14.98 29.15 19.56
N GLY A 238 13.90 28.81 18.87
CA GLY A 238 13.99 28.04 17.62
C GLY A 238 13.78 26.54 17.76
N ILE A 239 12.97 26.09 18.72
CA ILE A 239 12.57 24.68 18.84
C ILE A 239 11.03 24.61 18.84
N TYR A 240 10.45 24.56 17.65
CA TYR A 240 8.99 24.48 17.45
C TYR A 240 8.65 23.70 16.17
N GLY A 241 7.37 23.62 15.82
CA GLY A 241 6.91 22.94 14.61
C GLY A 241 6.68 21.43 14.77
N PRO A 242 6.31 20.74 13.67
CA PRO A 242 6.07 19.31 13.68
C PRO A 242 7.31 18.48 14.02
N LEU A 243 7.07 17.32 14.65
CA LEU A 243 8.07 16.32 14.98
C LEU A 243 7.48 14.93 14.71
N ILE A 244 8.26 14.02 14.11
CA ILE A 244 7.84 12.63 13.84
C ILE A 244 9.04 11.67 13.91
N CYS A 245 8.87 10.53 14.59
CA CYS A 245 9.91 9.51 14.78
C CYS A 245 9.91 8.45 13.69
N GLY A 246 8.74 8.12 13.15
CA GLY A 246 8.64 7.08 12.12
C GLY A 246 7.27 6.99 11.48
N ILE A 247 7.24 6.30 10.35
CA ILE A 247 6.04 6.07 9.55
C ILE A 247 6.00 4.60 9.17
N ALA A 248 4.85 3.96 9.34
CA ALA A 248 4.57 2.63 8.85
C ALA A 248 3.26 2.61 8.05
N VAL A 249 3.31 2.10 6.83
CA VAL A 249 2.18 2.01 5.91
C VAL A 249 2.05 0.56 5.48
N THR A 250 0.89 -0.03 5.73
CA THR A 250 0.61 -1.43 5.45
C THR A 250 -0.72 -1.58 4.72
N PRO A 251 -0.87 -2.55 3.80
CA PRO A 251 -2.08 -2.67 3.00
C PRO A 251 -3.19 -3.34 3.82
N ILE A 252 -4.40 -2.77 3.79
CA ILE A 252 -5.60 -3.36 4.38
C ILE A 252 -6.25 -4.23 3.30
N GLY A 253 -6.26 -5.54 3.50
CA GLY A 253 -6.91 -6.48 2.58
C GLY A 253 -5.99 -7.09 1.51
N GLY A 254 -4.67 -6.97 1.66
CA GLY A 254 -3.72 -7.80 0.93
C GLY A 254 -3.69 -9.22 1.50
N SER A 255 -4.74 -10.01 1.28
CA SER A 255 -4.54 -11.46 1.38
C SER A 255 -3.40 -11.82 0.44
N THR A 256 -2.43 -12.57 0.93
CA THR A 256 -1.45 -13.35 0.17
C THR A 256 -2.15 -14.43 -0.68
N GLY A 257 -3.28 -14.10 -1.28
CA GLY A 257 -3.99 -14.92 -2.24
C GLY A 257 -3.13 -15.03 -3.49
N LEU A 258 -2.90 -16.25 -3.92
CA LEU A 258 -2.23 -16.55 -5.17
C LEU A 258 -2.88 -15.75 -6.31
N SER A 259 -2.06 -15.16 -7.18
CA SER A 259 -2.53 -14.49 -8.40
C SER A 259 -3.54 -15.36 -9.14
N VAL A 260 -4.54 -14.76 -9.79
CA VAL A 260 -5.48 -15.47 -10.67
C VAL A 260 -4.74 -16.35 -11.70
N GLY A 261 -3.56 -15.92 -12.17
CA GLY A 261 -2.70 -16.73 -13.03
C GLY A 261 -2.09 -17.95 -12.33
N ALA A 262 -1.72 -17.82 -11.05
CA ALA A 262 -1.20 -18.92 -10.24
C ALA A 262 -2.30 -19.93 -9.88
N ILE A 263 -3.51 -19.45 -9.56
CA ILE A 263 -4.68 -20.32 -9.32
C ILE A 263 -5.02 -21.09 -10.60
N THR A 264 -5.13 -20.39 -11.74
CA THR A 264 -5.39 -21.04 -13.03
C THR A 264 -4.31 -22.06 -13.39
N GLY A 265 -3.03 -21.75 -13.12
CA GLY A 265 -1.91 -22.67 -13.32
C GLY A 265 -2.00 -23.94 -12.46
N ILE A 266 -2.34 -23.80 -11.17
CA ILE A 266 -2.52 -24.94 -10.26
C ILE A 266 -3.68 -25.83 -10.72
N VAL A 267 -4.82 -25.24 -11.10
CA VAL A 267 -5.99 -26.01 -11.57
C VAL A 267 -5.66 -26.78 -12.84
N VAL A 268 -5.00 -26.15 -13.82
CA VAL A 268 -4.60 -26.83 -15.06
C VAL A 268 -3.62 -27.97 -14.77
N ALA A 269 -2.63 -27.76 -13.90
CA ALA A 269 -1.67 -28.79 -13.53
C ALA A 269 -2.34 -30.00 -12.85
N LEU A 270 -3.31 -29.76 -11.96
CA LEU A 270 -4.07 -30.82 -11.30
C LEU A 270 -4.93 -31.62 -12.28
N VAL A 271 -5.57 -30.96 -13.24
CA VAL A 271 -6.36 -31.63 -14.29
C VAL A 271 -5.47 -32.50 -15.17
N VAL A 272 -4.31 -32.00 -15.60
CA VAL A 272 -3.35 -32.77 -16.40
C VAL A 272 -2.83 -33.98 -15.62
N LEU A 273 -2.51 -33.80 -14.34
CA LEU A 273 -2.07 -34.90 -13.48
C LEU A 273 -3.16 -35.99 -13.37
N LEU A 274 -4.42 -35.60 -13.16
CA LEU A 274 -5.55 -36.54 -13.11
C LEU A 274 -5.72 -37.32 -14.41
N VAL A 275 -5.62 -36.65 -15.57
CA VAL A 275 -5.69 -37.31 -16.88
C VAL A 275 -4.54 -38.30 -17.06
N LEU A 276 -3.32 -37.94 -16.65
CA LEU A 276 -2.16 -38.84 -16.70
C LEU A 276 -2.33 -40.06 -15.79
N ILE A 277 -2.88 -39.88 -14.58
CA ILE A 277 -3.18 -40.98 -13.66
C ILE A 277 -4.22 -41.93 -14.28
N ILE A 278 -5.30 -41.40 -14.84
CA ILE A 278 -6.32 -42.21 -15.52
C ILE A 278 -5.70 -42.97 -16.70
N LEU A 279 -4.88 -42.29 -17.52
CA LEU A 279 -4.19 -42.93 -18.64
C LEU A 279 -3.28 -44.07 -18.18
N VAL A 280 -2.52 -43.88 -17.10
CA VAL A 280 -1.66 -44.94 -16.53
C VAL A 280 -2.49 -46.09 -15.96
N LEU A 281 -3.61 -45.82 -15.29
CA LEU A 281 -4.52 -46.84 -14.78
C LEU A 281 -5.20 -47.64 -15.91
N TRP A 282 -5.55 -46.97 -17.02
CA TRP A 282 -6.02 -47.60 -18.25
C TRP A 282 -4.92 -48.47 -18.90
N LEU A 283 -3.71 -47.94 -19.05
CA LEU A 283 -2.58 -48.67 -19.65
C LEU A 283 -2.09 -49.86 -18.81
N ARG A 284 -2.25 -49.79 -17.48
CA ARG A 284 -1.95 -50.90 -16.55
C ARG A 284 -3.10 -51.88 -16.36
N GLY A 285 -4.23 -51.71 -17.05
CA GLY A 285 -5.37 -52.63 -17.00
C GLY A 285 -6.15 -52.63 -15.68
N PHE A 286 -6.00 -51.60 -14.84
CA PHE A 286 -6.69 -51.48 -13.54
C PHE A 286 -8.12 -50.93 -13.68
N LEU A 287 -8.43 -50.32 -14.83
CA LEU A 287 -9.77 -49.82 -15.20
C LEU A 287 -10.42 -50.72 -16.25
N ASP A 288 -10.14 -52.03 -16.21
CA ASP A 288 -10.91 -53.01 -16.97
C ASP A 288 -12.24 -53.24 -16.25
N PHE A 289 -13.18 -52.31 -16.43
CA PHE A 289 -14.59 -52.54 -16.17
C PHE A 289 -15.17 -53.29 -17.37
N ARG A 290 -14.61 -54.46 -17.68
CA ARG A 290 -15.25 -55.45 -18.53
C ARG A 290 -15.66 -56.60 -17.63
N ASP A 291 -16.95 -56.94 -17.74
CA ASP A 291 -17.55 -58.21 -17.35
C ASP A 291 -18.10 -58.33 -15.91
N ILE A 292 -18.96 -57.39 -15.49
CA ILE A 292 -19.94 -57.68 -14.42
C ILE A 292 -21.36 -57.91 -14.96
N GLU A 293 -21.76 -57.34 -16.11
CA GLU A 293 -23.11 -57.56 -16.65
C GLU A 293 -23.29 -58.90 -17.39
N ASP A 294 -22.22 -59.54 -17.89
CA ASP A 294 -22.36 -60.73 -18.73
C ASP A 294 -22.43 -62.06 -17.95
N ARG A 295 -22.22 -62.06 -16.63
CA ARG A 295 -22.12 -63.31 -15.86
C ARG A 295 -23.41 -63.75 -15.16
N GLU A 296 -24.40 -62.86 -15.00
CA GLU A 296 -25.66 -63.21 -14.33
C GLU A 296 -26.84 -63.47 -15.30
N LEU A 297 -26.73 -63.11 -16.58
CA LEU A 297 -27.81 -63.35 -17.55
C LEU A 297 -27.76 -64.73 -18.24
N HIS A 298 -26.63 -65.45 -18.17
CA HIS A 298 -26.47 -66.74 -18.84
C HIS A 298 -26.96 -67.95 -18.02
N GLY A 299 -27.45 -67.75 -16.80
CA GLY A 299 -27.88 -68.82 -15.90
C GLY A 299 -29.33 -69.29 -16.02
N LEU A 300 -30.16 -68.64 -16.86
CA LEU A 300 -31.62 -68.83 -16.81
C LEU A 300 -32.37 -68.76 -18.15
N ASP A 301 -31.69 -68.84 -19.30
CA ASP A 301 -32.39 -68.83 -20.59
C ASP A 301 -32.83 -70.25 -21.02
N ILE A 302 -34.00 -70.62 -20.50
CA ILE A 302 -34.88 -71.68 -20.97
C ILE A 302 -35.18 -71.43 -22.44
N GLN A 303 -34.82 -72.37 -23.32
CA GLN A 303 -35.23 -72.55 -24.73
C GLN A 303 -36.22 -71.53 -25.33
N ILE A 304 -35.79 -70.30 -25.57
CA ILE A 304 -36.47 -69.37 -26.48
C ILE A 304 -35.45 -68.99 -27.53
N GLY A 305 -35.64 -69.46 -28.76
CA GLY A 305 -34.76 -69.11 -29.87
C GLY A 305 -34.73 -67.60 -30.06
N HIS A 306 -33.57 -66.98 -29.85
CA HIS A 306 -33.38 -65.56 -30.11
C HIS A 306 -33.38 -65.34 -31.62
N PHE A 307 -34.41 -64.66 -32.14
CA PHE A 307 -34.48 -64.26 -33.54
C PHE A 307 -34.08 -62.80 -33.69
N THR A 308 -33.13 -62.54 -34.58
CA THR A 308 -32.76 -61.17 -34.95
C THR A 308 -33.89 -60.49 -35.71
N LEU A 309 -33.99 -59.16 -35.61
CA LEU A 309 -34.97 -58.38 -36.39
C LEU A 309 -34.86 -58.65 -37.90
N ARG A 310 -33.66 -58.98 -38.39
CA ARG A 310 -33.42 -59.36 -39.80
C ARG A 310 -34.11 -60.68 -40.15
N GLN A 311 -34.05 -61.68 -39.27
CA GLN A 311 -34.75 -62.96 -39.44
C GLN A 311 -36.27 -62.77 -39.37
N ILE A 312 -36.76 -61.96 -38.44
CA ILE A 312 -38.20 -61.66 -38.32
C ILE A 312 -38.70 -60.91 -39.55
N LYS A 313 -37.95 -59.94 -40.08
CA LYS A 313 -38.28 -59.25 -41.33
C LYS A 313 -38.27 -60.21 -42.52
N ALA A 314 -37.31 -61.13 -42.60
CA ALA A 314 -37.29 -62.12 -43.68
C ALA A 314 -38.50 -63.06 -43.62
N ALA A 315 -38.83 -63.57 -42.42
CA ALA A 315 -39.94 -64.50 -42.21
C ALA A 315 -41.30 -63.86 -42.52
N THR A 316 -41.51 -62.62 -42.07
CA THR A 316 -42.79 -61.90 -42.26
C THR A 316 -42.93 -61.23 -43.63
N GLY A 317 -41.93 -61.35 -44.52
CA GLY A 317 -41.92 -60.64 -45.81
C GLY A 317 -41.87 -59.12 -45.64
N ASN A 318 -41.08 -58.65 -44.67
CA ASN A 318 -40.99 -57.27 -44.21
C ASN A 318 -42.33 -56.73 -43.69
N PHE A 319 -43.03 -57.53 -42.87
CA PHE A 319 -44.34 -57.20 -42.28
C PHE A 319 -45.44 -56.94 -43.32
N ASN A 320 -45.43 -57.72 -44.41
CA ASN A 320 -46.44 -57.63 -45.47
C ASN A 320 -47.83 -58.00 -44.95
N SER A 321 -48.85 -57.23 -45.30
CA SER A 321 -50.25 -57.45 -44.86
C SER A 321 -50.79 -58.83 -45.26
N VAL A 322 -50.27 -59.44 -46.33
CA VAL A 322 -50.63 -60.81 -46.74
C VAL A 322 -50.23 -61.86 -45.70
N ASN A 323 -49.17 -61.58 -44.93
CA ASN A 323 -48.68 -62.48 -43.86
C ASN A 323 -49.26 -62.12 -42.49
N LYS A 324 -50.17 -61.15 -42.39
CA LYS A 324 -50.79 -60.76 -41.12
C LYS A 324 -51.91 -61.75 -40.77
N ILE A 325 -51.76 -62.44 -39.65
CA ILE A 325 -52.75 -63.41 -39.15
C ILE A 325 -53.89 -62.70 -38.42
N GLY A 326 -53.62 -61.58 -37.76
CA GLY A 326 -54.63 -60.81 -37.04
C GLY A 326 -54.05 -59.55 -36.39
N GLU A 327 -54.90 -58.79 -35.71
CA GLU A 327 -54.48 -57.65 -34.89
C GLU A 327 -55.35 -57.59 -33.64
N GLY A 328 -54.71 -57.54 -32.48
CA GLY A 328 -55.38 -57.38 -31.19
C GLY A 328 -54.96 -56.08 -30.50
N GLY A 329 -55.32 -55.92 -29.23
CA GLY A 329 -54.98 -54.73 -28.43
C GLY A 329 -53.48 -54.48 -28.24
N PHE A 330 -52.62 -55.43 -28.62
CA PHE A 330 -51.16 -55.36 -28.56
C PHE A 330 -50.49 -55.28 -29.95
N GLY A 331 -51.27 -55.07 -31.01
CA GLY A 331 -50.77 -54.87 -32.37
C GLY A 331 -50.93 -56.08 -33.32
N PRO A 332 -50.40 -55.95 -34.56
CA PRO A 332 -50.54 -56.94 -35.62
C PRO A 332 -49.65 -58.17 -35.39
N VAL A 333 -50.22 -59.36 -35.60
CA VAL A 333 -49.54 -60.65 -35.52
C VAL A 333 -49.30 -61.16 -36.94
N TYR A 334 -48.07 -61.57 -37.24
CA TYR A 334 -47.66 -62.07 -38.55
C TYR A 334 -47.33 -63.58 -38.49
N LYS A 335 -47.53 -64.26 -39.61
CA LYS A 335 -47.26 -65.70 -39.80
C LYS A 335 -45.78 -66.02 -39.91
#